data_AF-A0A1B2I667-F1
#
_entry.id   AF-A0A1B2I667-F1
#
_cell.length_a   1.000
_cell.length_b   1.000
_cell.length_c   1.000
_cell.angle_alpha   90.00
_cell.angle_beta   90.00
_cell.angle_gamma   90.00
#
_symmetry.space_group_name_H-M   'P 1'
#
loop_
_entity.id
_entity.type
_entity.pdbx_description
1 polymer ?
#
loop_
_entity_poly.entity_id
_entity_poly.type
_entity_poly.pdbx_seq_one_letter_code
_entity_poly.pdbx_strand_id
1 'polypeptide(L)'
;MPKKVSIVPKKVSQIEDVLYLFADYCPTGLACFFGDADMPDMEELAAMVLAKYAPAEDVGPVDGGKGAPQQQIIVESGESVVNTIASFGGLDAIRRVFSLYGEEFPHNAKLLRDMNYIGRSFRYPSIEVFAFKHHLTEKQFYRKRRKALLEISWEIYRRYKMSEKVSEKVSEIMSEKVSEKMA
;
A
#
# COMPACT_ATOMS: atom_id res chain seq x y z
N MET A 1 19.89 -19.77 22.47
CA MET A 1 20.01 -18.43 21.85
C MET A 1 18.62 -17.80 21.83
N PRO A 2 18.39 -16.63 22.47
CA PRO A 2 17.09 -15.97 22.38
C PRO A 2 16.85 -15.54 20.93
N LYS A 3 15.70 -15.93 20.36
CA LYS A 3 15.27 -15.46 19.04
C LYS A 3 15.18 -13.94 19.11
N LYS A 4 16.07 -13.21 18.43
CA LYS A 4 15.91 -11.78 18.20
C LYS A 4 14.57 -11.61 17.49
N VAL A 5 13.58 -11.10 18.21
CA VAL A 5 12.32 -10.67 17.62
C VAL A 5 12.70 -9.51 16.69
N SER A 6 12.64 -9.75 15.38
CA SER A 6 12.79 -8.68 14.40
C SER A 6 11.58 -7.77 14.58
N ILE A 7 11.80 -6.62 15.21
CA ILE A 7 10.77 -5.61 15.38
C ILE A 7 10.55 -4.97 14.00
N VAL A 8 9.36 -5.18 13.43
CA VAL A 8 8.96 -4.49 12.20
C VAL A 8 8.73 -3.01 12.55
N PRO A 9 9.43 -2.05 11.90
CA PRO A 9 9.22 -0.63 12.14
C PRO A 9 7.78 -0.24 11.83
N LYS A 10 7.18 0.61 12.68
CA LYS A 10 5.79 1.08 12.50
C LYS A 10 5.52 1.61 11.08
N LYS A 11 6.48 2.32 10.49
CA LYS A 11 6.38 2.83 9.12
C LYS A 11 6.29 1.73 8.06
N VAL A 12 6.96 0.59 8.25
CA VAL A 12 6.82 -0.57 7.35
C VAL A 12 5.40 -1.13 7.44
N SER A 13 4.85 -1.27 8.66
CA SER A 13 3.47 -1.73 8.84
C SER A 13 2.46 -0.76 8.24
N GLN A 14 2.67 0.55 8.36
CA GLN A 14 1.78 1.57 7.75
C GLN A 14 1.71 1.45 6.23
N ILE A 15 2.85 1.30 5.55
CA ILE A 15 2.83 1.13 4.09
C ILE A 15 2.29 -0.25 3.70
N GLU A 16 2.60 -1.30 4.45
CA GLU A 16 2.06 -2.64 4.24
C GLU A 16 0.52 -2.62 4.34
N ASP A 17 -0.05 -1.95 5.34
CA ASP A 17 -1.49 -1.78 5.53
C ASP A 17 -2.16 -1.07 4.34
N VAL A 18 -1.49 -0.05 3.78
CA VAL A 18 -1.94 0.63 2.55
C VAL A 18 -1.92 -0.35 1.38
N LEU A 19 -0.84 -1.09 1.16
CA LEU A 19 -0.78 -2.04 0.06
C LEU A 19 -1.85 -3.14 0.17
N TYR A 20 -2.14 -3.64 1.37
CA TYR A 20 -3.24 -4.58 1.59
C TYR A 20 -4.61 -3.96 1.35
N LEU A 21 -4.82 -2.72 1.78
CA LEU A 21 -6.07 -2.02 1.51
C LEU A 21 -6.36 -1.98 0.00
N PHE A 22 -5.35 -1.65 -0.81
CA PHE A 22 -5.49 -1.67 -2.26
C PHE A 22 -5.67 -3.07 -2.82
N ALA A 23 -4.83 -4.02 -2.39
CA ALA A 23 -4.89 -5.40 -2.85
C ALA A 23 -6.26 -6.06 -2.65
N ASP A 24 -6.92 -5.78 -1.52
CA ASP A 24 -8.15 -6.47 -1.12
C ASP A 24 -9.42 -5.66 -1.47
N TYR A 25 -9.36 -4.32 -1.44
CA TYR A 25 -10.56 -3.47 -1.55
C TYR A 25 -10.58 -2.53 -2.78
N CYS A 26 -9.45 -2.22 -3.41
CA CYS A 26 -9.45 -1.36 -4.59
C CYS A 26 -9.99 -2.11 -5.82
N PRO A 27 -10.91 -1.55 -6.63
CA PRO A 27 -11.43 -2.15 -7.87
C PRO A 27 -10.35 -2.48 -8.91
N THR A 28 -9.26 -1.70 -8.94
CA THR A 28 -8.10 -1.95 -9.80
C THR A 28 -6.95 -2.63 -9.06
N GLY A 29 -7.16 -2.99 -7.78
CA GLY A 29 -6.16 -3.62 -6.93
C GLY A 29 -4.88 -2.79 -6.81
N LEU A 30 -3.74 -3.39 -7.11
CA LEU A 30 -2.42 -2.73 -7.06
C LEU A 30 -2.04 -2.00 -8.35
N ALA A 31 -2.92 -1.94 -9.36
CA ALA A 31 -2.59 -1.40 -10.69
C ALA A 31 -2.03 0.03 -10.65
N CYS A 32 -2.52 0.87 -9.73
CA CYS A 32 -2.03 2.24 -9.58
C CYS A 32 -0.53 2.29 -9.20
N PHE A 33 -0.06 1.34 -8.39
CA PHE A 33 1.35 1.24 -8.01
C PHE A 33 2.23 0.63 -9.11
N PHE A 34 1.64 -0.14 -10.03
CA PHE A 34 2.34 -0.60 -11.23
C PHE A 34 2.36 0.45 -12.37
N GLY A 35 1.62 1.56 -12.23
CA GLY A 35 1.45 2.57 -13.28
C GLY A 35 0.42 2.18 -14.35
N ASP A 36 -0.36 1.13 -14.10
CA ASP A 36 -1.36 0.59 -15.03
C ASP A 36 -2.74 1.23 -14.85
N ALA A 37 -2.94 2.03 -13.80
CA ALA A 37 -4.16 2.77 -13.48
C ALA A 37 -3.87 4.08 -12.73
N ASP A 38 -4.85 4.97 -12.69
CA ASP A 38 -4.80 6.17 -11.88
C ASP A 38 -5.01 5.86 -10.39
N MET A 39 -4.60 6.81 -9.54
CA MET A 39 -4.87 6.73 -8.11
C MET A 39 -6.37 6.89 -7.88
N PRO A 40 -7.01 6.05 -7.05
CA PRO A 40 -8.39 6.25 -6.64
C PRO A 40 -8.57 7.65 -6.03
N ASP A 41 -9.72 8.25 -6.29
CA ASP A 41 -10.03 9.54 -5.69
C ASP A 41 -10.32 9.41 -4.17
N MET A 42 -10.51 10.56 -3.51
CA MET A 42 -10.73 10.55 -2.05
C MET A 42 -11.99 9.82 -1.62
N GLU A 43 -13.04 9.82 -2.45
CA GLU A 43 -14.30 9.14 -2.16
C GLU A 43 -14.10 7.62 -2.25
N GLU A 44 -13.43 7.15 -3.30
CA GLU A 44 -13.07 5.75 -3.48
C GLU A 44 -12.14 5.25 -2.36
N LEU A 45 -11.12 6.04 -1.98
CA LEU A 45 -10.22 5.69 -0.88
C LEU A 45 -10.95 5.57 0.44
N ALA A 46 -11.86 6.50 0.73
CA ALA A 46 -12.64 6.45 1.96
C ALA A 46 -13.59 5.23 1.97
N ALA A 47 -14.23 4.92 0.84
CA ALA A 47 -15.06 3.73 0.69
C ALA A 47 -14.25 2.44 0.91
N MET A 48 -13.02 2.36 0.38
CA MET A 48 -12.12 1.22 0.62
C MET A 48 -11.80 1.06 2.10
N VAL A 49 -11.48 2.16 2.80
CA VAL A 49 -11.19 2.11 4.24
C VAL A 49 -12.41 1.67 5.03
N LEU A 50 -13.59 2.21 4.71
CA LEU A 50 -14.84 1.77 5.35
C LEU A 50 -15.12 0.29 5.11
N ALA A 51 -14.94 -0.22 3.89
CA ALA A 51 -15.14 -1.64 3.57
C ALA A 51 -14.22 -2.57 4.37
N LYS A 52 -13.00 -2.12 4.70
CA LYS A 52 -12.06 -2.87 5.57
C LYS A 52 -12.56 -2.98 7.02
N TYR A 53 -13.30 -2.00 7.52
CA TYR A 53 -13.79 -1.93 8.90
C TYR A 53 -15.28 -2.28 9.04
N ALA A 54 -16.02 -2.41 7.94
CA ALA A 54 -17.40 -2.85 7.96
C ALA A 54 -17.47 -4.33 8.40
N PRO A 55 -18.29 -4.68 9.42
CA PRO A 55 -18.55 -6.07 9.74
C PRO A 55 -19.25 -6.74 8.53
N ALA A 56 -18.88 -7.98 8.23
CA ALA A 56 -19.43 -8.75 7.10
C ALA A 56 -20.90 -9.19 7.27
N GLU A 57 -21.70 -8.48 8.07
CA GLU A 57 -23.09 -8.84 8.37
C GLU A 57 -24.06 -7.68 8.12
N ASP A 58 -25.15 -8.06 7.47
CA ASP A 58 -26.42 -7.38 7.20
C ASP A 58 -26.75 -6.26 8.21
N VAL A 59 -26.48 -5.01 7.84
CA VAL A 59 -26.97 -3.85 8.57
C VAL A 59 -28.44 -3.65 8.21
N GLY A 60 -29.30 -4.17 9.08
CA GLY A 60 -30.75 -3.91 9.06
C GLY A 60 -31.10 -2.41 9.00
N PRO A 61 -32.38 -2.08 8.79
CA PRO A 61 -32.80 -0.73 8.40
C PRO A 61 -32.35 0.31 9.43
N VAL A 62 -31.48 1.21 8.97
CA VAL A 62 -30.87 2.28 9.75
C VAL A 62 -31.95 3.32 10.09
N ASP A 63 -32.40 3.32 11.33
CA ASP A 63 -33.25 4.36 11.89
C ASP A 63 -32.46 5.67 12.01
N GLY A 64 -33.06 6.76 11.55
CA GLY A 64 -32.36 8.00 11.20
C GLY A 64 -31.78 8.79 12.38
N GLY A 65 -30.59 9.37 12.17
CA GLY A 65 -30.08 10.47 13.01
C GLY A 65 -28.59 10.82 12.80
N LYS A 66 -28.33 12.05 12.32
CA LYS A 66 -27.02 12.77 12.17
C LYS A 66 -26.10 12.29 11.03
N GLY A 67 -26.32 12.84 9.82
CA GLY A 67 -25.46 12.65 8.64
C GLY A 67 -24.19 13.51 8.56
N ALA A 68 -23.80 14.25 9.62
CA ALA A 68 -22.59 15.10 9.63
C ALA A 68 -21.31 14.41 10.17
N PRO A 69 -21.34 13.50 11.17
CA PRO A 69 -20.12 12.82 11.65
C PRO A 69 -19.56 11.80 10.67
N GLN A 70 -20.41 11.18 9.84
CA GLN A 70 -20.00 10.11 8.94
C GLN A 70 -19.15 10.62 7.79
N GLN A 71 -19.51 11.76 7.17
CA GLN A 71 -18.73 12.36 6.08
C GLN A 71 -17.34 12.82 6.53
N GLN A 72 -17.21 13.35 7.75
CA GLN A 72 -15.91 13.75 8.30
C GLN A 72 -15.01 12.53 8.58
N ILE A 73 -15.56 11.46 9.18
CA ILE A 73 -14.84 10.20 9.38
C ILE A 73 -14.41 9.60 8.03
N ILE A 74 -15.25 9.66 7.01
CA ILE A 74 -14.96 9.22 5.64
C ILE A 74 -13.77 9.99 5.06
N VAL A 75 -13.79 11.32 5.12
CA VAL A 75 -12.70 12.16 4.60
C VAL A 75 -11.39 11.90 5.37
N GLU A 76 -11.42 11.92 6.70
CA GLU A 76 -10.24 11.65 7.55
C GLU A 76 -9.63 10.26 7.31
N SER A 77 -10.49 9.27 6.99
CA SER A 77 -10.07 7.90 6.67
C SER A 77 -9.28 7.83 5.36
N GLY A 78 -9.76 8.48 4.30
CA GLY A 78 -9.04 8.58 3.03
C GLY A 78 -7.75 9.40 3.13
N GLU A 79 -7.78 10.49 3.90
CA GLU A 79 -6.61 11.35 4.12
C GLU A 79 -5.46 10.60 4.77
N SER A 80 -5.74 9.70 5.71
CA SER A 80 -4.71 8.85 6.33
C SER A 80 -3.91 8.04 5.31
N VAL A 81 -4.57 7.51 4.26
CA VAL A 81 -3.93 6.76 3.18
C VAL A 81 -3.06 7.69 2.32
N VAL A 82 -3.60 8.83 1.91
CA VAL A 82 -2.88 9.83 1.11
C VAL A 82 -1.67 10.37 1.86
N ASN A 83 -1.84 10.71 3.15
CA ASN A 83 -0.77 11.19 4.03
C ASN A 83 0.32 10.13 4.21
N THR A 84 -0.05 8.86 4.33
CA THR A 84 0.93 7.76 4.40
C THR A 84 1.74 7.70 3.12
N ILE A 85 1.10 7.69 1.95
CA ILE A 85 1.77 7.69 0.64
C ILE A 85 2.68 8.91 0.47
N ALA A 86 2.17 10.10 0.80
CA ALA A 86 2.92 11.35 0.74
C ALA A 86 4.17 11.30 1.64
N SER A 87 4.06 10.71 2.83
CA SER A 87 5.19 10.57 3.76
C SER A 87 6.34 9.71 3.22
N PHE A 88 6.07 8.84 2.23
CA PHE A 88 7.08 8.04 1.53
C PHE A 88 7.58 8.69 0.23
N GLY A 89 7.32 9.98 0.02
CA GLY A 89 7.71 10.71 -1.19
C GLY A 89 6.68 10.64 -2.32
N GLY A 90 5.45 10.24 -2.01
CA GLY A 90 4.32 10.22 -2.96
C GLY A 90 4.23 8.95 -3.79
N LEU A 91 3.18 8.89 -4.63
CA LEU A 91 2.85 7.72 -5.44
C LEU A 91 4.00 7.33 -6.39
N ASP A 92 4.67 8.30 -7.01
CA ASP A 92 5.77 8.03 -7.95
C ASP A 92 6.98 7.39 -7.28
N ALA A 93 7.25 7.72 -6.01
CA ALA A 93 8.32 7.05 -5.25
C ALA A 93 8.00 5.58 -5.02
N ILE A 94 6.73 5.26 -4.73
CA ILE A 94 6.26 3.89 -4.56
C ILE A 94 6.26 3.14 -5.90
N ARG A 95 5.80 3.77 -6.99
CA ARG A 95 5.81 3.20 -8.35
C ARG A 95 7.19 2.78 -8.81
N ARG A 96 8.24 3.56 -8.47
CA ARG A 96 9.63 3.17 -8.74
C ARG A 96 10.02 1.87 -8.04
N VAL A 97 9.55 1.64 -6.81
CA VAL A 97 9.80 0.37 -6.10
C VAL A 97 9.08 -0.80 -6.76
N PHE A 98 7.82 -0.60 -7.16
CA PHE A 98 7.06 -1.63 -7.90
C PHE A 98 7.69 -1.95 -9.26
N SER A 99 8.23 -0.95 -9.96
CA SER A 99 8.95 -1.13 -11.22
C SER A 99 10.19 -2.00 -11.03
N LEU A 100 11.01 -1.67 -10.02
CA LEU A 100 12.20 -2.45 -9.67
C LEU A 100 11.86 -3.88 -9.22
N TYR A 101 10.80 -4.04 -8.43
CA TYR A 101 10.31 -5.36 -8.04
C TYR A 101 9.88 -6.17 -9.28
N GLY A 102 9.29 -5.51 -10.28
CA GLY A 102 8.96 -6.10 -11.58
C GLY A 102 10.18 -6.58 -12.37
N GLU A 103 11.30 -5.86 -12.30
CA GLU A 103 12.56 -6.23 -12.94
C GLU A 103 13.25 -7.38 -12.20
N GLU A 104 13.30 -7.34 -10.87
CA GLU A 104 13.97 -8.36 -10.04
C GLU A 104 13.17 -9.67 -9.96
N PHE A 105 11.84 -9.58 -9.86
CA PHE A 105 10.95 -10.73 -9.65
C PHE A 105 9.75 -10.72 -10.62
N PRO A 106 9.98 -10.83 -11.94
CA PRO A 106 8.95 -10.65 -12.96
C PRO A 106 7.76 -11.60 -12.80
N HIS A 107 7.99 -12.84 -12.38
CA HIS A 107 6.91 -13.80 -12.13
C HIS A 107 6.03 -13.42 -10.93
N ASN A 108 6.62 -12.90 -9.85
CA ASN A 108 5.85 -12.46 -8.69
C ASN A 108 5.12 -11.15 -8.98
N ALA A 109 5.75 -10.22 -9.70
CA ALA A 109 5.08 -9.00 -10.14
C ALA A 109 3.90 -9.29 -11.07
N LYS A 110 4.04 -10.24 -12.01
CA LYS A 110 2.91 -10.72 -12.82
C LYS A 110 1.81 -11.34 -11.97
N LEU A 111 2.16 -12.14 -10.96
CA LEU A 111 1.18 -12.70 -10.02
C LEU A 111 0.41 -11.58 -9.29
N LEU A 112 1.10 -10.55 -8.81
CA LEU A 112 0.48 -9.38 -8.15
C LEU A 112 -0.37 -8.53 -9.11
N ARG A 113 -0.01 -8.41 -10.39
CA ARG A 113 -0.86 -7.75 -11.39
C ARG A 113 -2.09 -8.56 -11.72
N ASP A 114 -1.91 -9.85 -11.99
CA ASP A 114 -3.00 -10.75 -12.39
C ASP A 114 -4.05 -10.90 -11.26
N MET A 115 -3.63 -10.77 -9.99
CA MET A 115 -4.56 -10.88 -8.86
C MET A 115 -5.63 -9.77 -8.84
N ASN A 116 -5.38 -8.62 -9.49
CA ASN A 116 -6.35 -7.52 -9.59
C ASN A 116 -7.64 -7.94 -10.31
N TYR A 117 -7.60 -9.04 -11.07
CA TYR A 117 -8.71 -9.55 -11.86
C TYR A 117 -9.48 -10.70 -11.19
N ILE A 118 -9.10 -11.10 -9.97
CA ILE A 118 -9.80 -12.15 -9.21
C ILE A 118 -11.21 -11.68 -8.86
N GLY A 119 -12.22 -12.52 -9.15
CA GLY A 119 -13.64 -12.22 -8.90
C GLY A 119 -14.23 -11.13 -9.80
N ARG A 120 -13.40 -10.50 -10.66
CA ARG A 120 -13.77 -9.36 -11.51
C ARG A 120 -13.67 -9.64 -13.00
N SER A 121 -13.08 -10.78 -13.36
CA SER A 121 -12.96 -11.22 -14.75
C SER A 121 -13.36 -12.68 -14.90
N PHE A 122 -13.86 -13.04 -16.09
CA PHE A 122 -14.02 -14.44 -16.48
C PHE A 122 -12.68 -15.20 -16.50
N ARG A 123 -11.55 -14.48 -16.57
CA ARG A 123 -10.22 -15.09 -16.55
C ARG A 123 -9.93 -15.71 -15.18
N TYR A 124 -10.32 -15.06 -14.09
CA TYR A 124 -10.08 -15.52 -12.72
C TYR A 124 -11.34 -15.31 -11.86
N PRO A 125 -12.39 -16.13 -12.02
CA PRO A 125 -13.66 -15.94 -11.31
C PRO A 125 -13.54 -16.16 -9.79
N SER A 126 -12.56 -16.95 -9.35
CA SER A 126 -12.29 -17.21 -7.93
C SER A 126 -10.79 -17.33 -7.67
N ILE A 127 -10.42 -17.29 -6.38
CA ILE A 127 -9.04 -17.49 -5.93
C ILE A 127 -8.55 -18.90 -6.25
N GLU A 128 -9.43 -19.90 -6.20
CA GLU A 128 -9.14 -21.29 -6.58
C GLU A 128 -8.71 -21.37 -8.05
N VAL A 129 -9.50 -20.77 -8.95
CA VAL A 129 -9.20 -20.76 -10.40
C VAL A 129 -7.94 -19.95 -10.69
N PHE A 130 -7.74 -18.84 -9.99
CA PHE A 130 -6.51 -18.06 -10.06
C PHE A 130 -5.29 -18.90 -9.66
N ALA A 131 -5.32 -19.51 -8.48
CA ALA A 131 -4.21 -20.30 -7.96
C ALA A 131 -3.90 -21.48 -8.90
N PHE A 132 -4.92 -22.18 -9.38
CA PHE A 132 -4.78 -23.26 -10.35
C PHE A 132 -4.07 -22.80 -11.63
N LYS A 133 -4.50 -21.68 -12.22
CA LYS A 133 -3.89 -21.12 -13.45
C LYS A 133 -2.44 -20.67 -13.26
N HIS A 134 -2.05 -20.34 -12.03
CA HIS A 134 -0.67 -19.98 -11.68
C HIS A 134 0.15 -21.17 -11.13
N HIS A 135 -0.38 -22.39 -11.19
CA HIS A 135 0.25 -23.61 -10.64
C HIS A 135 0.59 -23.49 -9.14
N LEU A 136 -0.34 -22.93 -8.37
CA LEU A 136 -0.23 -22.73 -6.92
C LEU A 136 -1.46 -23.31 -6.22
N THR A 137 -1.32 -23.65 -4.95
CA THR A 137 -2.47 -23.75 -4.04
C THR A 137 -2.87 -22.37 -3.54
N GLU A 138 -4.11 -22.19 -3.09
CA GLU A 138 -4.55 -20.91 -2.49
C GLU A 138 -3.66 -20.49 -1.33
N LYS A 139 -3.27 -21.44 -0.47
CA LYS A 139 -2.35 -21.20 0.64
C LYS A 139 -0.98 -20.72 0.15
N GLN A 140 -0.47 -21.27 -0.95
CA GLN A 140 0.77 -20.80 -1.56
C GLN A 140 0.62 -19.41 -2.15
N PHE A 141 -0.51 -19.11 -2.80
CA PHE A 141 -0.82 -17.77 -3.30
C PHE A 141 -0.80 -16.74 -2.16
N TYR A 142 -1.57 -16.92 -1.08
CA TYR A 142 -1.58 -15.99 0.05
C TYR A 142 -0.21 -15.82 0.69
N ARG A 143 0.58 -16.91 0.81
CA ARG A 143 1.96 -16.83 1.31
C ARG A 143 2.87 -16.02 0.40
N LYS A 144 2.77 -16.21 -0.94
CA LYS A 144 3.53 -15.45 -1.92
C LYS A 144 3.12 -13.97 -1.93
N ARG A 145 1.81 -13.69 -1.95
CA ARG A 145 1.25 -12.33 -1.84
C ARG A 145 1.79 -11.62 -0.61
N ARG A 146 1.65 -12.24 0.56
CA ARG A 146 2.14 -11.67 1.82
C ARG A 146 3.64 -11.40 1.81
N LYS A 147 4.43 -12.35 1.33
CA LYS A 147 5.88 -12.19 1.23
C LYS A 147 6.26 -11.04 0.30
N ALA A 148 5.63 -10.97 -0.88
CA ALA A 148 5.90 -9.92 -1.86
C ALA A 148 5.54 -8.52 -1.34
N LEU A 149 4.35 -8.36 -0.75
CA LEU A 149 3.93 -7.07 -0.18
C LEU A 149 4.82 -6.63 0.97
N LEU A 150 5.28 -7.56 1.80
CA LEU A 150 6.24 -7.27 2.88
C LEU A 150 7.61 -6.83 2.32
N GLU A 151 8.13 -7.54 1.31
CA GLU A 151 9.41 -7.18 0.65
C GLU A 151 9.34 -5.78 0.02
N ILE A 152 8.25 -5.49 -0.71
CA ILE A 152 7.99 -4.16 -1.28
C ILE A 152 7.89 -3.09 -0.19
N SER A 153 7.16 -3.37 0.91
CA SER A 153 6.99 -2.44 2.02
C SER A 153 8.33 -2.08 2.69
N TRP A 154 9.19 -3.08 2.88
CA TRP A 154 10.54 -2.87 3.39
C TRP A 154 11.40 -2.05 2.43
N GLU A 155 11.28 -2.29 1.13
CA GLU A 155 12.04 -1.56 0.12
C GLU A 155 11.62 -0.09 0.03
N ILE A 156 10.30 0.19 0.09
CA ILE A 156 9.76 1.55 0.19
C ILE A 156 10.33 2.26 1.43
N TYR A 157 10.26 1.61 2.59
CA TYR A 157 10.78 2.16 3.84
C TYR A 157 12.30 2.40 3.79
N ARG A 158 13.07 1.46 3.21
CA ARG A 158 14.52 1.58 3.06
C ARG A 158 14.88 2.81 2.25
N ARG A 159 14.22 3.03 1.11
CA ARG A 159 14.47 4.19 0.24
C ARG A 159 14.07 5.51 0.91
N TYR A 160 12.95 5.52 1.60
CA TYR A 160 12.53 6.67 2.42
C TYR A 160 13.60 7.03 3.45
N LYS A 161 14.11 6.04 4.20
CA LYS A 161 15.18 6.27 5.19
C LYS A 161 16.49 6.77 4.58
N MET A 162 16.83 6.32 3.37
CA MET A 162 17.98 6.84 2.65
C MET A 162 17.77 8.31 2.23
N SER A 163 16.56 8.65 1.76
CA SER A 163 16.21 10.01 1.39
C SER A 163 16.24 10.98 2.58
N GLU A 164 15.71 10.58 3.74
CA GLU A 164 15.78 11.39 4.98
C GLU A 164 17.23 11.72 5.35
N LYS A 165 18.10 10.71 5.39
CA LYS A 165 19.52 10.90 5.72
C LYS A 165 20.25 11.82 4.75
N VAL A 166 19.90 11.76 3.46
CA VAL A 166 20.47 12.66 2.45
C VAL A 166 19.98 14.09 2.71
N SER A 167 18.69 14.28 3.00
CA SER A 167 18.12 15.59 3.31
C SER A 167 18.75 16.23 4.55
N GLU A 168 18.92 15.45 5.63
CA GLU A 168 19.56 15.91 6.88
C GLU A 168 20.98 16.41 6.61
N LYS A 169 21.80 15.61 5.91
CA LYS A 169 23.18 15.99 5.55
C LYS A 169 23.24 17.24 4.68
N VAL A 170 22.32 17.39 3.73
CA VAL A 170 22.27 18.59 2.87
C VAL A 170 21.93 19.83 3.72
N SER A 171 21.00 19.72 4.67
CA SER A 171 20.66 20.82 5.56
C SER A 171 21.81 21.22 6.50
N GLU A 172 22.55 20.25 7.03
CA GLU A 172 23.76 20.49 7.85
C GLU A 172 24.80 21.28 7.05
N ILE A 173 25.15 20.82 5.85
CA ILE A 173 26.14 21.48 4.97
C ILE A 173 25.70 22.91 4.60
N MET A 174 24.41 23.12 4.34
CA MET A 174 23.90 24.46 4.01
C MET A 174 23.96 25.40 5.22
N SER A 175 23.72 24.91 6.43
CA SER A 175 23.80 25.71 7.65
C SER A 175 25.23 26.13 7.99
N GLU A 176 26.21 25.23 7.83
CA GLU A 176 27.64 25.51 8.06
C GLU A 176 28.16 26.59 7.09
N LYS A 177 27.81 26.48 5.80
CA LYS A 177 28.19 27.47 4.78
C LYS A 177 27.58 28.85 4.98
N VAL A 178 26.44 28.96 5.66
CA VAL A 178 25.82 30.25 6.00
C VAL A 178 26.52 30.88 7.20
N SER A 179 26.91 30.08 8.21
CA SER A 179 27.68 30.58 9.36
C SER A 179 29.09 31.08 8.98
N GLU A 180 29.78 30.42 8.05
CA GLU A 180 31.11 30.86 7.58
C GLU A 180 31.08 32.17 6.78
N LYS A 181 29.94 32.53 6.17
CA LYS A 181 29.79 33.80 5.42
C LYS A 181 29.41 34.99 6.29
N MET A 182 29.03 34.75 7.55
CA MET A 182 28.61 35.79 8.50
C MET A 182 29.66 36.09 9.58
N ALA A 183 30.77 35.34 9.59
CA ALA A 183 31.95 35.59 10.42
C ALA A 183 33.02 36.35 9.62
#